data_AF-A0A2V9QVZ3-F1
#
_entry.id   AF-A0A2V9QVZ3-F1
#
_cell.length_a   1.000
_cell.length_b   1.000
_cell.length_c   1.000
_cell.angle_alpha   90.00
_cell.angle_beta   90.00
_cell.angle_gamma   90.00
#
_symmetry.space_group_name_H-M   'P 1'
#
loop_
_entity.id
_entity.type
_entity.pdbx_description
1 polymer ?
#
loop_
_entity_poly.entity_id
_entity_poly.type
_entity_poly.pdbx_seq_one_letter_code
_entity_poly.pdbx_strand_id
1 'polypeptide(L)'
;MKNSGRRSFMKMFAAAPLLTQIAARDLYAEAASAVGKDPRENVYTRLGVKTVINCRGTWTYLSGSLEFPEVRQAQLEAADYFVNMIELQRAVGRRLAELTGAESGMVTSGSAGAMAASTAACMAGTDDKKIWQLPDTTGMKHEVVMV
;
A
#
# COMPACT_ATOMS: atom_id res chain seq x y z
N MET A 1 56.76 -2.95 -29.79
CA MET A 1 56.20 -3.52 -28.53
C MET A 1 56.36 -2.49 -27.42
N LYS A 2 55.40 -2.43 -26.46
CA LYS A 2 55.30 -1.54 -25.29
C LYS A 2 54.70 -0.13 -25.49
N ASN A 3 53.37 -0.07 -25.52
CA ASN A 3 52.61 1.11 -25.03
C ASN A 3 51.40 0.73 -24.16
N SER A 4 51.37 -0.53 -23.67
CA SER A 4 50.24 -1.10 -22.92
C SER A 4 50.17 -0.61 -21.46
N GLY A 5 51.30 -0.31 -20.83
CA GLY A 5 51.37 0.01 -19.40
C GLY A 5 50.71 1.35 -19.02
N ARG A 6 50.97 2.43 -19.75
CA ARG A 6 50.47 3.79 -19.41
C ARG A 6 48.96 3.91 -19.63
N ARG A 7 48.47 3.34 -20.74
CA ARG A 7 47.03 3.34 -21.06
C ARG A 7 46.23 2.48 -20.09
N SER A 8 46.78 1.34 -19.67
CA SER A 8 46.16 0.49 -18.65
C SER A 8 46.12 1.20 -17.29
N PHE A 9 47.22 1.86 -16.91
CA PHE A 9 47.31 2.63 -15.66
C PHE A 9 46.30 3.78 -15.61
N MET A 10 46.16 4.59 -16.67
CA MET A 10 45.16 5.66 -16.72
C MET A 10 43.73 5.12 -16.64
N LYS A 11 43.42 3.97 -17.24
CA LYS A 11 42.10 3.33 -17.13
C LYS A 11 41.80 2.87 -15.71
N MET A 12 42.79 2.28 -15.03
CA MET A 12 42.68 1.89 -13.61
C MET A 12 42.47 3.12 -12.72
N PHE A 13 43.24 4.18 -12.93
CA PHE A 13 43.14 5.40 -12.14
C PHE A 13 41.78 6.10 -12.32
N ALA A 14 41.27 6.16 -13.56
CA ALA A 14 39.94 6.70 -13.85
C ALA A 14 38.80 5.85 -13.27
N ALA A 15 38.99 4.53 -13.14
CA ALA A 15 38.01 3.62 -12.55
C ALA A 15 38.11 3.51 -11.01
N ALA A 16 39.21 3.98 -10.41
CA ALA A 16 39.46 3.85 -8.97
C ALA A 16 38.35 4.44 -8.09
N PRO A 17 37.73 5.61 -8.39
CA PRO A 17 36.61 6.13 -7.60
C PRO A 17 35.40 5.20 -7.61
N LEU A 18 35.06 4.63 -8.77
CA LEU A 18 33.93 3.71 -8.92
C LEU A 18 34.21 2.38 -8.21
N LEU A 19 35.41 1.81 -8.39
CA LEU A 19 35.82 0.57 -7.72
C LEU A 19 35.86 0.74 -6.20
N THR A 20 36.33 1.90 -5.71
CA THR A 20 36.31 2.22 -4.28
C THR A 20 34.88 2.34 -3.76
N GLN A 21 33.98 2.97 -4.51
CA GLN A 21 32.56 3.05 -4.14
C GLN A 21 31.89 1.67 -4.11
N ILE A 22 32.17 0.79 -5.07
CA ILE A 22 31.63 -0.58 -5.10
C ILE A 22 32.15 -1.37 -3.89
N ALA A 23 33.47 -1.37 -3.67
CA ALA A 23 34.06 -2.06 -2.52
C ALA A 23 33.54 -1.53 -1.18
N ALA A 24 33.35 -0.21 -1.05
CA ALA A 24 32.75 0.39 0.13
C ALA A 24 31.30 -0.05 0.33
N ARG A 25 30.50 -0.20 -0.73
CA ARG A 25 29.11 -0.69 -0.66
C ARG A 25 29.05 -2.16 -0.24
N ASP A 26 29.94 -2.99 -0.78
CA ASP A 26 30.02 -4.41 -0.43
C ASP A 26 30.43 -4.57 1.04
N LEU A 27 31.43 -3.81 1.50
CA LEU A 27 31.85 -3.80 2.89
C LEU A 27 30.73 -3.32 3.83
N TYR A 28 29.96 -2.31 3.42
CA TYR A 28 28.82 -1.80 4.19
C TYR A 28 27.69 -2.84 4.28
N ALA A 29 27.41 -3.56 3.20
CA ALA A 29 26.42 -4.62 3.17
C ALA A 29 26.81 -5.80 4.08
N GLU A 30 28.10 -6.15 4.08
CA GLU A 30 28.66 -7.19 4.95
C GLU A 30 28.60 -6.78 6.44
N ALA A 31 28.99 -5.54 6.76
CA ALA A 31 28.90 -4.99 8.11
C ALA A 31 27.44 -4.87 8.60
N ALA A 32 26.50 -4.44 7.75
CA ALA A 32 25.09 -4.35 8.09
C ALA A 32 24.47 -5.74 8.33
N SER A 33 24.83 -6.74 7.51
CA SER A 33 24.45 -8.14 7.70
C SER A 33 24.98 -8.70 9.03
N ALA A 34 26.23 -8.38 9.41
CA ALA A 34 26.82 -8.80 10.68
C ALA A 34 26.11 -8.18 11.92
N VAL A 35 25.43 -7.05 11.76
CA VAL A 35 24.64 -6.37 12.82
C VAL A 35 23.16 -6.82 12.79
N GLY A 36 22.81 -7.85 12.01
CA GLY A 36 21.44 -8.39 11.92
C GLY A 36 20.46 -7.48 11.18
N LYS A 37 20.98 -6.53 10.40
CA LYS A 37 20.20 -5.68 9.50
C LYS A 37 20.74 -5.88 8.09
N ASP A 38 20.40 -6.98 7.44
CA ASP A 38 20.62 -7.04 5.99
C ASP A 38 19.81 -5.89 5.37
N PRO A 39 20.41 -4.90 4.69
CA PRO A 39 19.66 -3.82 4.06
C PRO A 39 18.75 -4.32 2.92
N ARG A 40 18.92 -5.58 2.50
CA ARG A 40 18.02 -6.31 1.60
C ARG A 40 16.90 -7.03 2.35
N GLU A 41 17.01 -7.22 3.67
CA GLU A 41 15.95 -7.81 4.46
C GLU A 41 14.78 -6.85 4.63
N ASN A 42 13.60 -7.32 4.25
CA ASN A 42 12.33 -6.71 4.58
C ASN A 42 11.32 -7.79 4.97
N VAL A 43 10.10 -7.36 5.32
CA VAL A 43 9.02 -8.30 5.72
C VAL A 43 8.75 -9.36 4.66
N TYR A 44 8.94 -9.07 3.37
CA TYR A 44 8.74 -10.01 2.27
C TYR A 44 9.91 -10.97 2.09
N THR A 45 11.16 -10.51 2.20
CA THR A 45 12.32 -11.41 2.05
C THR A 45 12.40 -12.44 3.18
N ARG A 46 11.92 -12.09 4.39
CA ARG A 46 11.75 -13.05 5.50
C ARG A 46 10.74 -14.14 5.18
N LEU A 47 9.76 -13.84 4.32
CA LEU A 47 8.79 -14.80 3.78
C LEU A 47 9.28 -15.49 2.49
N GLY A 48 10.53 -15.24 2.05
CA GLY A 48 11.07 -15.77 0.79
C GLY A 48 10.51 -15.11 -0.47
N VAL A 49 9.82 -13.97 -0.34
CA VAL A 49 9.18 -13.26 -1.45
C VAL A 49 10.10 -12.14 -1.96
N LYS A 50 10.32 -12.11 -3.28
CA LYS A 50 11.13 -11.08 -3.95
C LYS A 50 10.31 -9.82 -4.22
N THR A 51 10.80 -8.67 -3.77
CA THR A 51 10.22 -7.36 -4.11
C THR A 51 10.59 -6.94 -5.54
N VAL A 52 9.73 -6.14 -6.18
CA VAL A 52 9.91 -5.67 -7.56
C VAL A 52 9.88 -4.16 -7.64
N ILE A 53 10.56 -3.59 -8.65
CA ILE A 53 10.41 -2.18 -9.02
C ILE A 53 9.27 -2.11 -10.04
N ASN A 54 8.13 -1.57 -9.63
CA ASN A 54 6.96 -1.46 -10.49
C ASN A 54 6.97 -0.13 -11.26
N CYS A 55 7.25 -0.20 -12.57
CA CYS A 55 7.19 0.95 -13.50
C CYS A 55 6.00 0.84 -14.48
N ARG A 56 5.02 -0.01 -14.20
CA ARG A 56 3.89 -0.33 -15.11
C ARG A 56 2.56 0.27 -14.66
N GLY A 57 2.45 0.72 -13.41
CA GLY A 57 1.25 1.30 -12.83
C GLY A 57 0.58 0.38 -11.81
N THR A 58 -0.73 0.57 -11.57
CA THR A 58 -1.46 -0.02 -10.44
C THR A 58 -1.97 -1.43 -10.73
N TRP A 59 -1.06 -2.38 -10.90
CA TRP A 59 -1.40 -3.76 -11.26
C TRP A 59 -1.82 -4.56 -10.01
N THR A 60 -3.00 -5.18 -10.06
CA THR A 60 -3.61 -5.88 -8.91
C THR A 60 -2.72 -6.96 -8.31
N TYR A 61 -2.12 -7.80 -9.15
CA TYR A 61 -1.23 -8.87 -8.67
C TYR A 61 0.14 -8.35 -8.19
N LEU A 62 0.44 -7.05 -8.42
CA LEU A 62 1.61 -6.35 -7.88
C LEU A 62 1.24 -5.49 -6.68
N SER A 63 0.18 -5.83 -5.95
CA SER A 63 -0.33 -5.09 -4.78
C SER A 63 -0.86 -3.68 -5.06
N GLY A 64 -1.08 -3.30 -6.33
CA GLY A 64 -1.58 -1.98 -6.70
C GLY A 64 -0.51 -0.89 -6.57
N SER A 65 -0.70 0.01 -5.59
CA SER A 65 0.17 1.17 -5.33
C SER A 65 0.74 1.14 -3.93
N LEU A 66 1.86 1.83 -3.73
CA LEU A 66 2.41 2.09 -2.41
C LEU A 66 1.72 3.29 -1.76
N GLU A 67 1.53 3.23 -0.45
CA GLU A 67 0.99 4.32 0.35
C GLU A 67 1.96 5.51 0.40
N PHE A 68 1.41 6.72 0.41
CA PHE A 68 2.21 7.93 0.61
C PHE A 68 2.85 7.94 2.02
N PRO A 69 4.03 8.56 2.20
CA PRO A 69 4.70 8.64 3.51
C PRO A 69 3.81 9.15 4.64
N GLU A 70 3.01 10.18 4.39
CA GLU A 70 2.09 10.77 5.35
C GLU A 70 0.97 9.82 5.81
N VAL A 71 0.50 8.94 4.92
CA VAL A 71 -0.52 7.93 5.26
C VAL A 71 0.06 6.89 6.22
N ARG A 72 1.30 6.45 5.96
CA ARG A 72 2.00 5.50 6.83
C ARG A 72 2.25 6.08 8.22
N GLN A 73 2.60 7.37 8.31
CA GLN A 73 2.74 8.04 9.60
C GLN A 73 1.42 8.13 10.36
N ALA A 74 0.33 8.48 9.68
CA ALA A 74 -1.00 8.53 10.30
C ALA A 74 -1.48 7.14 10.77
N GLN A 75 -1.17 6.06 10.03
CA GLN A 75 -1.47 4.70 10.47
C GLN A 75 -0.71 4.31 11.74
N LEU A 76 0.58 4.67 11.84
CA LEU A 76 1.37 4.42 13.04
C LEU A 76 0.82 5.19 14.25
N GLU A 77 0.50 6.47 14.07
CA GLU A 77 -0.12 7.28 15.13
C GLU A 77 -1.48 6.72 15.56
N ALA A 78 -2.32 6.31 14.62
CA ALA A 78 -3.64 5.75 14.91
C ALA A 78 -3.56 4.44 15.72
N ALA A 79 -2.47 3.68 15.62
CA ALA A 79 -2.28 2.43 16.34
C ALA A 79 -2.11 2.60 17.86
N ASP A 80 -1.85 3.82 18.34
CA ASP A 80 -1.64 4.14 19.76
C ASP A 80 -2.95 4.45 20.52
N TYR A 81 -4.10 4.50 19.84
CA TYR A 81 -5.36 4.97 20.42
C TYR A 81 -6.54 4.03 20.15
N PHE A 82 -7.45 3.95 21.12
CA PHE A 82 -8.78 3.37 20.94
C PHE A 82 -9.79 4.48 20.66
N VAL A 83 -10.69 4.26 19.70
CA VAL A 83 -11.75 5.21 19.33
C VAL A 83 -13.09 4.50 19.16
N ASN A 84 -14.18 5.25 19.27
CA ASN A 84 -15.49 4.76 18.89
C ASN A 84 -15.60 4.71 17.36
N MET A 85 -15.72 3.51 16.79
CA MET A 85 -15.76 3.31 15.34
C MET A 85 -16.95 4.00 14.65
N ILE A 86 -18.08 4.17 15.34
CA ILE A 86 -19.25 4.87 14.80
C ILE A 86 -18.93 6.37 14.68
N GLU A 87 -18.27 6.94 15.67
CA GLU A 87 -17.87 8.36 15.63
C GLU A 87 -16.78 8.62 14.57
N LEU A 88 -15.82 7.69 14.46
CA LEU A 88 -14.79 7.75 13.41
C LEU A 88 -15.43 7.73 12.02
N GLN A 89 -16.36 6.83 11.74
CA GLN A 89 -17.07 6.78 10.46
C GLN A 89 -17.84 8.08 10.18
N ARG A 90 -18.52 8.66 11.18
CA ARG A 90 -19.19 9.97 10.99
C ARG A 90 -18.20 11.09 10.68
N ALA A 91 -17.04 11.11 11.34
CA ALA A 91 -16.00 12.12 11.09
C ALA A 91 -15.39 11.98 9.70
N VAL A 92 -15.06 10.76 9.29
CA VAL A 92 -14.56 10.44 7.96
C VAL A 92 -15.60 10.79 6.90
N GLY A 93 -16.88 10.48 7.13
CA GLY A 93 -17.96 10.81 6.20
C GLY A 93 -18.11 12.31 5.94
N ARG A 94 -18.01 13.15 6.98
CA ARG A 94 -17.96 14.62 6.82
C ARG A 94 -16.77 15.05 5.97
N ARG A 95 -15.59 14.49 6.23
CA ARG A 95 -14.39 14.82 5.46
C ARG A 95 -14.51 14.42 3.98
N LEU A 96 -15.11 13.27 3.70
CA LEU A 96 -15.37 12.83 2.32
C LEU A 96 -16.37 13.74 1.62
N ALA A 97 -17.44 14.17 2.29
CA ALA A 97 -18.40 15.13 1.77
C ALA A 97 -17.71 16.47 1.41
N GLU A 98 -16.85 17.00 2.28
CA GLU A 98 -16.06 18.21 2.02
C GLU A 98 -15.15 18.08 0.78
N LEU A 99 -14.51 16.92 0.61
CA LEU A 99 -13.55 16.69 -0.48
C LEU A 99 -14.22 16.40 -1.83
N THR A 100 -15.38 15.76 -1.82
CA THR A 100 -16.04 15.27 -3.04
C THR A 100 -17.23 16.12 -3.48
N GLY A 101 -17.80 16.93 -2.58
CA GLY A 101 -19.06 17.64 -2.80
C GLY A 101 -20.30 16.75 -2.69
N ALA A 102 -20.16 15.48 -2.32
CA ALA A 102 -21.28 14.59 -2.06
C ALA A 102 -21.98 14.96 -0.74
N GLU A 103 -23.25 14.57 -0.60
CA GLU A 103 -24.02 14.80 0.63
C GLU A 103 -23.47 14.02 1.84
N SER A 104 -22.85 12.87 1.58
CA SER A 104 -22.22 12.01 2.60
C SER A 104 -21.20 11.07 1.96
N GLY A 105 -20.33 10.49 2.77
CA GLY A 105 -19.37 9.47 2.35
C GLY A 105 -19.16 8.41 3.44
N MET A 106 -18.70 7.23 3.03
CA MET A 106 -18.38 6.12 3.93
C MET A 106 -17.12 5.42 3.44
N VAL A 107 -16.26 5.01 4.38
CA VAL A 107 -15.12 4.13 4.08
C VAL A 107 -15.51 2.69 4.37
N THR A 108 -15.29 1.79 3.41
CA THR A 108 -15.57 0.36 3.53
C THR A 108 -14.29 -0.46 3.35
N SER A 109 -14.39 -1.80 3.34
CA SER A 109 -13.25 -2.70 3.10
C SER A 109 -12.69 -2.63 1.67
N GLY A 110 -13.40 -1.98 0.74
CA GLY A 110 -13.01 -1.84 -0.66
C GLY A 110 -14.22 -1.71 -1.58
N SER A 111 -14.00 -1.54 -2.89
CA SER A 111 -15.08 -1.28 -3.86
C SER A 111 -16.14 -2.40 -3.89
N ALA A 112 -15.73 -3.67 -3.91
CA ALA A 112 -16.68 -4.79 -3.87
C ALA A 112 -17.52 -4.80 -2.57
N GLY A 113 -16.89 -4.50 -1.43
CA GLY A 113 -17.59 -4.39 -0.14
C GLY A 113 -18.56 -3.20 -0.12
N ALA A 114 -18.17 -2.06 -0.70
CA ALA A 114 -19.06 -0.91 -0.88
C ALA A 114 -20.27 -1.28 -1.77
N MET A 115 -20.04 -1.94 -2.90
CA MET A 115 -21.12 -2.39 -3.79
C MET A 115 -22.10 -3.34 -3.10
N ALA A 116 -21.58 -4.30 -2.32
CA ALA A 116 -22.42 -5.22 -1.56
C ALA A 116 -23.26 -4.49 -0.52
N ALA A 117 -22.65 -3.60 0.28
CA ALA A 117 -23.34 -2.81 1.29
C ALA A 117 -24.37 -1.84 0.68
N SER A 118 -24.03 -1.16 -0.41
CA SER A 118 -24.94 -0.27 -1.12
C SER A 118 -26.13 -1.02 -1.71
N THR A 119 -25.89 -2.18 -2.32
CA THR A 119 -26.97 -3.05 -2.84
C THR A 119 -27.90 -3.48 -1.72
N ALA A 120 -27.34 -3.98 -0.62
CA ALA A 120 -28.09 -4.36 0.58
C ALA A 120 -28.94 -3.20 1.13
N ALA A 121 -28.37 -1.99 1.21
CA ALA A 121 -29.07 -0.79 1.64
C ALA A 121 -30.24 -0.41 0.70
N CYS A 122 -30.05 -0.50 -0.61
CA CYS A 122 -31.11 -0.25 -1.59
C CYS A 122 -32.24 -1.28 -1.51
N MET A 123 -31.93 -2.54 -1.17
CA MET A 123 -32.90 -3.63 -1.05
C MET A 123 -33.72 -3.56 0.25
N ALA A 124 -33.04 -3.36 1.39
CA ALA A 124 -33.67 -3.33 2.71
C ALA A 124 -34.28 -1.95 3.04
N GLY A 125 -33.70 -0.87 2.51
CA GLY A 125 -34.08 0.50 2.87
C GLY A 125 -33.81 0.79 4.34
N THR A 126 -34.78 1.38 5.02
CA THR A 126 -34.74 1.70 6.46
C THR A 126 -35.62 0.76 7.29
N ASP A 127 -35.98 -0.42 6.76
CA ASP A 127 -36.81 -1.40 7.46
C ASP A 127 -35.92 -2.33 8.30
N ASP A 128 -35.95 -2.16 9.62
CA ASP A 128 -35.13 -2.93 10.55
C ASP A 128 -35.28 -4.45 10.36
N LYS A 129 -36.49 -4.94 10.08
CA LYS A 129 -36.71 -6.38 9.91
C LYS A 129 -35.97 -6.90 8.69
N LYS A 130 -35.95 -6.14 7.60
CA LYS A 130 -35.22 -6.50 6.38
C LYS A 130 -33.71 -6.39 6.57
N ILE A 131 -33.24 -5.37 7.29
CA ILE A 131 -31.82 -5.23 7.61
C ILE A 131 -31.33 -6.45 8.40
N TRP A 132 -32.10 -6.90 9.41
CA TRP A 132 -31.78 -8.08 10.19
C TRP A 132 -31.93 -9.42 9.43
N GLN A 133 -32.78 -9.47 8.40
CA GLN A 133 -32.99 -10.67 7.58
C GLN A 133 -31.82 -10.93 6.61
N LEU A 134 -31.10 -9.88 6.18
CA LEU A 134 -29.96 -10.03 5.29
C LEU A 134 -28.88 -10.97 5.90
N PRO A 135 -28.25 -11.84 5.08
CA PRO A 135 -28.26 -11.83 3.61
C PRO A 135 -29.40 -12.63 2.96
N ASP A 136 -30.39 -13.14 3.71
CA ASP A 136 -31.59 -13.72 3.10
C ASP A 136 -32.44 -12.59 2.49
N THR A 137 -32.67 -12.67 1.18
CA THR A 137 -33.37 -11.64 0.41
C THR A 137 -34.80 -12.03 0.08
N THR A 138 -35.32 -13.11 0.67
CA THR A 138 -36.68 -13.61 0.42
C THR A 138 -37.72 -12.51 0.70
N GLY A 139 -38.53 -12.18 -0.30
CA GLY A 139 -39.56 -11.13 -0.19
C GLY A 139 -39.04 -9.69 -0.33
N MET A 140 -37.77 -9.50 -0.71
CA MET A 140 -37.18 -8.18 -0.99
C MET A 140 -37.02 -7.92 -2.50
N LYS A 141 -36.76 -6.65 -2.87
CA LYS A 141 -36.26 -6.32 -4.20
C LYS A 141 -34.88 -6.95 -4.39
N HIS A 142 -34.50 -7.33 -5.60
CA HIS A 142 -33.25 -8.06 -5.88
C HIS A 142 -32.42 -7.45 -7.03
N GLU A 143 -32.79 -6.25 -7.48
CA GLU A 143 -32.10 -5.52 -8.53
C GLU A 143 -31.86 -4.07 -8.10
N VAL A 144 -30.70 -3.54 -8.45
CA VAL A 144 -30.31 -2.15 -8.20
C VAL A 144 -29.67 -1.57 -9.46
N VAL A 145 -29.87 -0.28 -9.68
CA VAL A 145 -29.22 0.44 -10.78
C VAL A 145 -27.90 1.00 -10.27
N MET A 146 -26.82 0.77 -11.02
CA MET A 146 -25.51 1.34 -10.78
C MET A 146 -25.16 2.29 -11.94
N VAL A 147 -24.65 3.48 -11.62
CA VAL A 147 -24.27 4.52 -12.59
C VAL A 147 -22.80 4.87 -12.41
#